data_AF-A0A351G382-F1
#
_entry.id   AF-A0A351G382-F1
#
_cell.length_a   1.000
_cell.length_b   1.000
_cell.length_c   1.000
_cell.angle_alpha   90.00
_cell.angle_beta   90.00
_cell.angle_gamma   90.00
#
_symmetry.space_group_name_H-M   'P 1'
#
loop_
_entity.id
_entity.type
_entity.pdbx_description
1 polymer ?
#
loop_
_entity_poly.entity_id
_entity_poly.type
_entity_poly.pdbx_seq_one_letter_code
_entity_poly.pdbx_strand_id
1 'polypeptide(L)'
;MPFRKEQVMALQYIRILIAAATIITGAISLFFPLKVLGFTGLAVEGGRGITEIRTILGALFVGLGAAALYFNKPETYQMLGITYLVMAIVRAISIFVDDSRVSSNVISAITELAFGILLML
;
A
#
# COMPACT_ATOMS: atom_id res chain seq x y z
N MET A 1 -33.23 9.61 -5.95
CA MET A 1 -32.38 8.40 -5.81
C MET A 1 -31.22 8.23 -6.85
N PRO A 2 -30.85 9.18 -7.73
CA PRO A 2 -29.63 9.04 -8.57
C PRO A 2 -28.33 9.28 -7.78
N PHE A 3 -28.36 10.19 -6.81
CA PHE A 3 -27.20 10.58 -5.98
C PHE A 3 -26.49 9.40 -5.29
N ARG A 4 -27.24 8.43 -4.75
CA ARG A 4 -26.65 7.24 -4.10
C ARG A 4 -25.91 6.33 -5.08
N LYS A 5 -26.39 6.20 -6.33
CA LYS A 5 -25.72 5.38 -7.35
C LYS A 5 -24.41 6.02 -7.78
N GLU A 6 -24.40 7.34 -7.98
CA GLU A 6 -23.20 8.10 -8.33
C GLU A 6 -22.11 7.97 -7.26
N GLN A 7 -22.48 8.04 -5.98
CA GLN A 7 -21.55 7.85 -4.86
C GLN A 7 -20.92 6.44 -4.84
N VAL A 8 -21.73 5.40 -5.05
CA VAL A 8 -21.23 4.02 -5.09
C VAL A 8 -20.28 3.82 -6.28
N MET A 9 -20.59 4.42 -7.43
CA MET A 9 -19.70 4.38 -8.60
C MET A 9 -18.39 5.12 -8.34
N ALA A 10 -18.44 6.34 -7.78
CA ALA A 10 -17.26 7.13 -7.47
C ALA A 10 -16.32 6.38 -6.51
N LEU A 11 -16.86 5.76 -5.47
CA LEU A 11 -16.09 4.97 -4.52
C LEU A 11 -15.44 3.74 -5.17
N GLN A 12 -16.15 3.07 -6.07
CA GLN A 12 -15.56 1.96 -6.82
C GLN A 12 -14.35 2.39 -7.66
N TYR A 13 -14.42 3.56 -8.32
CA TYR A 13 -13.27 4.09 -9.05
C TYR A 13 -12.09 4.40 -8.13
N ILE A 14 -12.35 4.96 -6.94
CA ILE A 14 -11.31 5.22 -5.94
C ILE A 14 -10.62 3.92 -5.52
N ARG A 15 -11.38 2.86 -5.22
CA ARG A 15 -10.83 1.54 -4.85
C ARG A 15 -9.95 0.95 -5.95
N ILE A 16 -10.38 1.07 -7.21
CA ILE A 16 -9.59 0.65 -8.38
C ILE A 16 -8.30 1.45 -8.48
N LEU A 17 -8.36 2.78 -8.34
CA LEU A 17 -7.19 3.65 -8.38
C LEU A 17 -6.20 3.33 -7.26
N ILE A 18 -6.68 3.05 -6.04
CA ILE A 18 -5.84 2.64 -4.92
C ILE A 18 -5.15 1.31 -5.22
N ALA A 19 -5.89 0.29 -5.66
CA ALA A 19 -5.30 -1.00 -6.01
C ALA A 19 -4.27 -0.88 -7.15
N ALA A 20 -4.53 -0.03 -8.15
CA ALA A 20 -3.56 0.28 -9.19
C ALA A 20 -2.32 0.99 -8.64
N ALA A 21 -2.49 1.95 -7.73
CA ALA A 21 -1.37 2.62 -7.06
C ALA A 21 -0.53 1.62 -6.24
N THR A 22 -1.17 0.69 -5.52
CA THR A 22 -0.48 -0.41 -4.81
C THR A 22 0.38 -1.24 -5.77
N ILE A 23 -0.16 -1.61 -6.94
CA ILE A 23 0.59 -2.34 -7.97
C ILE A 23 1.77 -1.52 -8.46
N ILE A 24 1.58 -0.23 -8.74
CA ILE A 24 2.65 0.64 -9.24
C ILE A 24 3.77 0.78 -8.21
N THR A 25 3.45 1.00 -6.93
CA THR A 25 4.42 1.03 -5.84
C THR A 25 5.20 -0.28 -5.75
N GLY A 26 4.49 -1.43 -5.83
CA GLY A 26 5.12 -2.73 -5.87
C GLY A 26 6.02 -2.93 -7.10
N ALA A 27 5.57 -2.54 -8.28
CA ALA A 27 6.33 -2.66 -9.52
C ALA A 27 7.62 -1.83 -9.47
N ILE A 28 7.59 -0.62 -8.89
CA ILE A 28 8.79 0.20 -8.69
C ILE A 28 9.79 -0.54 -7.79
N SER A 29 9.35 -1.11 -6.67
CA SER A 29 10.22 -1.89 -5.77
C SER A 29 10.76 -3.17 -6.43
N LEU A 30 9.95 -3.82 -7.27
CA LEU A 30 10.30 -5.05 -7.97
C LEU A 30 11.36 -4.83 -9.05
N PHE A 31 11.16 -3.83 -9.91
CA PHE A 31 12.05 -3.58 -11.05
C PHE A 31 13.19 -2.62 -10.74
N PHE A 32 13.02 -1.72 -9.77
CA PHE A 32 14.01 -0.71 -9.38
C PHE A 32 14.30 -0.70 -7.86
N PRO A 33 14.76 -1.83 -7.28
CA PRO A 33 14.87 -2.01 -5.83
C PRO A 33 15.82 -1.03 -5.12
N LEU A 34 16.83 -0.51 -5.81
CA LEU A 34 17.76 0.48 -5.23
C LEU A 34 17.15 1.89 -5.13
N LYS A 35 16.12 2.21 -5.94
CA LYS A 35 15.50 3.54 -5.95
C LYS A 35 14.62 3.78 -4.72
N VAL A 36 14.16 2.71 -4.07
CA VAL A 36 13.26 2.83 -2.91
C VAL A 36 13.99 3.01 -1.58
N LEU A 37 15.31 2.75 -1.53
CA LEU A 37 16.10 2.82 -0.29
C LEU A 37 16.03 4.20 0.39
N GLY A 38 16.11 5.27 -0.39
CA GLY A 38 16.04 6.64 0.14
C GLY A 38 14.67 6.99 0.74
N PHE A 39 13.60 6.34 0.28
CA PHE A 39 12.25 6.55 0.82
C PHE A 39 11.99 5.68 2.04
N THR A 40 12.42 4.42 2.00
CA THR A 40 12.18 3.43 3.06
C THR A 40 13.18 3.50 4.21
N GLY A 41 14.35 4.10 4.00
CA GLY A 41 15.46 4.08 4.96
C GLY A 41 16.16 2.72 5.07
N LEU A 42 15.88 1.77 4.17
CA LEU A 42 16.50 0.46 4.20
C LEU A 42 17.97 0.52 3.76
N ALA A 43 18.81 -0.24 4.47
CA ALA A 43 20.13 -0.65 4.01
C ALA A 43 20.07 -2.11 3.53
N VAL A 44 20.71 -2.42 2.40
CA VAL A 44 20.68 -3.76 1.81
C VAL A 44 22.06 -4.41 1.85
N GLU A 45 22.09 -5.67 2.27
CA GLU A 45 23.29 -6.49 2.25
C GLU A 45 23.28 -7.44 1.05
N GLY A 46 24.12 -7.12 0.05
CA GLY A 46 24.34 -7.93 -1.15
C GLY A 46 23.05 -8.27 -1.92
N GLY A 47 23.09 -9.37 -2.67
CA GLY A 47 21.95 -9.83 -3.47
C GLY A 47 20.75 -10.29 -2.62
N ARG A 48 20.98 -10.77 -1.39
CA ARG A 48 19.91 -11.28 -0.51
C ARG A 48 18.95 -10.16 -0.09
N GLY A 49 19.46 -8.97 0.26
CA GLY A 49 18.65 -7.80 0.61
C GLY A 49 17.85 -7.27 -0.58
N ILE A 50 18.43 -7.30 -1.79
CA ILE A 50 17.70 -6.95 -3.02
C ILE A 50 16.51 -7.88 -3.25
N THR A 51 16.67 -9.17 -3.00
CA THR A 51 15.56 -10.13 -3.10
C THR A 51 14.44 -9.82 -2.11
N GLU A 52 14.74 -9.40 -0.88
CA GLU A 52 13.69 -8.99 0.08
C GLU A 52 12.90 -7.79 -0.41
N ILE A 53 13.57 -6.77 -0.96
CA ILE A 53 12.87 -5.61 -1.54
C ILE A 53 11.96 -6.06 -2.69
N ARG A 54 12.47 -6.91 -3.58
CA ARG A 54 11.69 -7.42 -4.72
C ARG A 54 10.50 -8.24 -4.29
N THR A 55 10.65 -9.10 -3.28
CA THR A 55 9.59 -10.01 -2.85
C THR A 55 8.56 -9.31 -1.95
N ILE A 56 9.02 -8.68 -0.87
CA ILE A 56 8.15 -8.13 0.18
C ILE A 56 7.64 -6.73 -0.18
N LEU A 57 8.50 -5.84 -0.66
CA LEU A 57 8.07 -4.49 -1.06
C LEU A 57 7.55 -4.44 -2.50
N GLY A 58 7.92 -5.43 -3.32
CA GLY A 58 7.55 -5.51 -4.72
C GLY A 58 6.39 -6.47 -5.00
N ALA A 59 6.71 -7.76 -5.13
CA ALA A 59 5.80 -8.79 -5.57
C ALA A 59 4.56 -8.94 -4.68
N LEU A 60 4.69 -8.76 -3.36
CA LEU A 60 3.55 -8.77 -2.44
C LEU A 60 2.54 -7.65 -2.77
N PHE A 61 3.02 -6.42 -2.96
CA PHE A 61 2.17 -5.27 -3.30
C PHE A 61 1.52 -5.45 -4.67
N VAL A 62 2.29 -5.92 -5.66
CA VAL A 62 1.76 -6.27 -6.98
C VAL A 62 0.68 -7.34 -6.87
N GLY A 63 0.94 -8.43 -6.14
CA GLY A 63 0.01 -9.54 -5.98
C GLY A 63 -1.29 -9.14 -5.28
N LEU A 64 -1.19 -8.38 -4.19
CA LEU A 64 -2.36 -7.91 -3.44
C LEU A 64 -3.24 -6.97 -4.27
N GLY A 65 -2.64 -5.97 -4.92
CA GLY A 65 -3.39 -5.05 -5.78
C GLY A 65 -3.96 -5.75 -7.02
N ALA A 66 -3.19 -6.64 -7.65
CA ALA A 66 -3.66 -7.41 -8.80
C ALA A 66 -4.81 -8.35 -8.43
N ALA A 67 -4.75 -9.01 -7.27
CA ALA A 67 -5.84 -9.86 -6.79
C ALA A 67 -7.13 -9.04 -6.56
N ALA A 68 -7.01 -7.85 -5.95
CA ALA A 68 -8.16 -6.97 -5.74
C ALA A 68 -8.82 -6.56 -7.07
N LEU A 69 -8.03 -6.22 -8.09
CA LEU A 69 -8.55 -5.88 -9.42
C LEU A 69 -9.08 -7.10 -10.19
N TYR A 70 -8.42 -8.25 -10.07
CA TYR A 70 -8.79 -9.47 -10.78
C TYR A 70 -10.14 -10.01 -10.32
N PHE A 71 -10.33 -10.14 -9.00
CA PHE A 71 -11.59 -10.61 -8.45
C PHE A 71 -12.67 -9.53 -8.48
N ASN A 72 -12.28 -8.26 -8.31
CA ASN A 72 -13.16 -7.10 -8.34
C ASN A 72 -14.40 -7.29 -7.43
N LYS A 73 -14.16 -7.81 -6.22
CA LYS A 73 -15.18 -8.04 -5.20
C LYS A 73 -14.98 -7.11 -4.01
N PRO A 74 -16.05 -6.66 -3.34
CA PRO A 74 -15.93 -5.83 -2.13
C PRO A 74 -14.97 -6.44 -1.09
N GLU A 75 -15.05 -7.76 -0.88
CA GLU A 75 -14.25 -8.49 0.10
C GLU A 75 -12.75 -8.43 -0.22
N THR A 76 -12.38 -8.41 -1.51
CA THR A 76 -10.96 -8.33 -1.92
C THR A 76 -10.39 -6.92 -1.77
N TYR A 77 -11.21 -5.88 -1.95
CA TYR A 77 -10.82 -4.51 -1.61
C TYR A 77 -10.73 -4.32 -0.10
N GLN A 78 -11.67 -4.87 0.67
CA GLN A 78 -11.63 -4.85 2.13
C GLN A 78 -10.42 -5.59 2.70
N MET A 79 -10.05 -6.74 2.13
CA MET A 79 -8.82 -7.44 2.51
C MET A 79 -7.58 -6.56 2.29
N LEU A 80 -7.49 -5.86 1.15
CA LEU A 80 -6.42 -4.89 0.90
C LEU A 80 -6.49 -3.71 1.88
N GLY A 81 -7.69 -3.24 2.21
CA GLY A 81 -7.95 -2.18 3.19
C GLY A 81 -7.48 -2.56 4.59
N ILE A 82 -7.81 -3.78 5.05
CA ILE A 82 -7.35 -4.33 6.33
C ILE A 82 -5.82 -4.37 6.36
N THR A 83 -5.19 -4.82 5.27
CA THR A 83 -3.72 -4.83 5.15
C THR A 83 -3.15 -3.43 5.38
N TYR A 84 -3.69 -2.41 4.71
CA TYR A 84 -3.27 -1.02 4.87
C TYR A 84 -3.54 -0.45 6.27
N LEU A 85 -4.69 -0.76 6.88
CA LEU A 85 -5.03 -0.30 8.24
C LEU A 85 -4.08 -0.90 9.29
N VAL A 86 -3.78 -2.20 9.18
CA VAL A 86 -2.84 -2.86 10.10
C VAL A 86 -1.45 -2.26 9.92
N MET A 87 -0.99 -2.03 8.68
CA MET A 87 0.26 -1.33 8.41
C MET A 87 0.28 0.07 9.03
N ALA A 88 -0.79 0.85 8.86
CA ALA A 88 -0.90 2.20 9.42
C ALA A 88 -0.82 2.20 10.94
N ILE A 89 -1.48 1.25 11.61
CA ILE A 89 -1.44 1.10 13.08
C ILE A 89 -0.02 0.80 13.54
N VAL A 90 0.60 -0.24 12.96
CA VAL A 90 1.96 -0.65 13.33
C VAL A 90 2.94 0.50 13.08
N ARG A 91 2.88 1.13 11.91
CA ARG A 91 3.75 2.26 11.56
C ARG A 91 3.53 3.46 12.47
N ALA A 92 2.28 3.81 12.80
CA ALA A 92 1.99 4.90 13.71
C ALA A 92 2.63 4.67 15.09
N ILE A 93 2.54 3.44 15.62
CA ILE A 93 3.19 3.07 16.89
C ILE A 93 4.72 3.15 16.75
N SER A 94 5.30 2.53 15.72
CA SER A 94 6.75 2.51 15.46
C SER A 94 7.37 3.89 15.22
N ILE A 95 6.63 4.85 14.67
CA ILE A 95 7.12 6.23 14.52
C ILE A 95 7.51 6.83 15.88
N PHE A 96 6.76 6.53 16.94
CA PHE A 96 7.04 7.04 18.27
C PHE A 96 7.96 6.12 19.07
N VAL A 97 7.79 4.79 18.97
CA VAL A 97 8.58 3.82 19.71
C VAL A 97 10.03 3.77 19.22
N ASP A 98 10.24 3.84 17.90
CA ASP A 98 11.56 3.67 17.28
C ASP A 98 12.20 5.02 16.89
N ASP A 99 11.65 6.15 17.36
CA ASP A 99 12.06 7.53 17.00
C ASP A 99 12.26 7.75 15.49
N SER A 100 11.39 7.13 14.68
CA SER A 100 11.52 7.09 13.22
C SER A 100 10.70 8.18 12.52
N ARG A 101 10.60 9.36 13.16
CA ARG A 101 9.79 10.49 12.70
C ARG A 101 10.47 11.28 11.58
N VAL A 102 10.50 10.67 10.39
CA VAL A 102 10.96 11.30 9.15
C VAL A 102 9.79 11.50 8.18
N SER A 103 9.91 12.48 7.29
CA SER A 103 8.81 12.87 6.39
C SER A 103 8.28 11.69 5.55
N SER A 104 9.13 10.83 5.01
CA SER A 104 8.70 9.67 4.21
C SER A 104 7.89 8.66 5.03
N ASN A 105 8.25 8.45 6.31
CA ASN A 105 7.57 7.53 7.20
C ASN A 105 6.20 8.06 7.62
N VAL A 106 6.11 9.37 7.92
CA VAL A 106 4.84 10.04 8.22
C VAL A 106 3.91 10.06 7.00
N ILE A 107 4.43 10.36 5.81
CA ILE A 107 3.66 10.31 4.56
C ILE A 107 3.13 8.89 4.31
N SER A 108 3.96 7.87 4.57
CA SER A 108 3.55 6.47 4.44
C SER A 108 2.40 6.14 5.40
N ALA A 109 2.49 6.54 6.67
CA ALA A 109 1.44 6.29 7.66
C ALA A 109 0.10 6.93 7.28
N ILE A 110 0.13 8.19 6.82
CA ILE A 110 -1.08 8.90 6.36
C ILE A 110 -1.67 8.22 5.12
N THR A 111 -0.81 7.84 4.17
CA THR A 111 -1.24 7.15 2.94
C THR A 111 -1.87 5.80 3.25
N GLU A 112 -1.24 5.01 4.12
CA GLU A 112 -1.74 3.71 4.56
C GLU A 112 -3.10 3.85 5.26
N LEU A 113 -3.24 4.82 6.17
CA LEU A 113 -4.51 5.08 6.85
C LEU A 113 -5.61 5.50 5.87
N ALA A 114 -5.31 6.43 4.96
CA ALA A 114 -6.27 6.92 3.97
C ALA A 114 -6.71 5.79 3.02
N PHE A 115 -5.76 5.01 2.50
CA PHE A 115 -6.06 3.88 1.61
C PHE A 115 -6.87 2.82 2.36
N GLY A 116 -6.47 2.49 3.58
CA GLY A 116 -7.17 1.55 4.44
C GLY A 116 -8.64 1.93 4.63
N ILE A 117 -8.93 3.18 5.01
CA ILE A 117 -10.30 3.67 5.19
C ILE A 117 -11.09 3.62 3.87
N LEU A 118 -10.53 4.17 2.78
CA LEU A 118 -11.21 4.26 1.48
C LEU A 118 -11.52 2.90 0.86
N LEU A 119 -10.71 1.88 1.14
CA LEU A 119 -10.93 0.51 0.69
C LEU A 119 -12.00 -0.22 1.52
N MET A 120 -12.21 0.19 2.78
CA MET A 120 -13.20 -0.40 3.67
C MET A 120 -14.62 0.15 3.45
N LEU A 121 -14.71 1.43 3.09
CA LEU A 121 -15.95 2.09 2.62
C LEU A 121 -16.37 1.50 1.29
#